data_AF-A0A9D6YW12-F1
#
_entry.id   AF-A0A9D6YW12-F1
#
_cell.length_a   1.000
_cell.length_b   1.000
_cell.length_c   1.000
_cell.angle_alpha   90.00
_cell.angle_beta   90.00
_cell.angle_gamma   90.00
#
_symmetry.space_group_name_H-M   'P 1'
#
loop_
_entity.id
_entity.type
_entity.pdbx_description
1 polymer ?
#
loop_
_entity_poly.entity_id
_entity_poly.type
_entity_poly.pdbx_seq_one_letter_code
_entity_poly.pdbx_strand_id
1 'polypeptide(L)'
;RIREEKVPVAGGATLEQALYGGEEYELVFTVPAGKLEKLMNVKLKAGITVVGEIAARKKGIKLIDACGKIKPLKETGYEHFKNG
;
A
#
# COMPACT_ATOMS: atom_id res chain seq x y z
N ARG A 1 -6.01 5.38 -3.42
CA ARG A 1 -5.73 4.66 -4.69
C ARG A 1 -4.32 4.15 -4.60
N ILE A 2 -4.14 2.83 -4.71
CA ILE A 2 -2.85 2.15 -4.60
C ILE A 2 -2.42 1.75 -6.02
N ARG A 3 -1.15 1.97 -6.36
CA ARG A 3 -0.53 1.58 -7.63
C ARG A 3 0.13 0.22 -7.44
N GLU A 4 -0.39 -0.78 -8.14
CA GLU A 4 0.03 -2.18 -7.98
C GLU A 4 1.53 -2.35 -8.22
N GLU A 5 2.03 -1.74 -9.29
CA GLU A 5 3.43 -1.80 -9.70
C GLU A 5 4.38 -1.05 -8.77
N LYS A 6 3.85 -0.33 -7.78
CA LYS A 6 4.62 0.42 -6.77
C LYS A 6 4.60 -0.26 -5.40
N VAL A 7 3.79 -1.30 -5.20
CA VAL A 7 3.79 -2.05 -3.94
C VAL A 7 5.14 -2.76 -3.80
N PRO A 8 5.92 -2.53 -2.74
CA PRO A 8 7.15 -3.25 -2.51
C PRO A 8 6.84 -4.73 -2.24
N VAL A 9 7.53 -5.61 -2.96
CA VAL A 9 7.43 -7.07 -2.78
C VAL A 9 8.82 -7.58 -2.41
N ALA A 10 8.91 -8.22 -1.24
CA ALA A 10 10.16 -8.79 -0.76
C ALA A 10 10.62 -9.95 -1.66
N GLY A 11 11.93 -10.23 -1.66
CA GLY A 11 12.48 -11.35 -2.42
C GLY A 11 11.82 -12.68 -2.03
N GLY A 12 11.25 -13.39 -3.02
CA GLY A 12 10.55 -14.65 -2.81
C GLY A 12 9.07 -14.52 -2.39
N ALA A 13 8.56 -13.30 -2.19
CA ALA A 13 7.15 -13.06 -1.89
C ALA A 13 6.32 -12.78 -3.16
N THR A 14 5.00 -12.95 -3.05
CA THR A 14 4.02 -12.56 -4.07
C THR A 14 3.39 -11.21 -3.72
N LEU A 15 2.75 -10.58 -4.70
CA LEU A 15 1.93 -9.39 -4.46
C LEU A 15 0.77 -9.66 -3.49
N GLU A 16 0.18 -10.86 -3.53
CA GLU A 16 -0.90 -11.23 -2.62
C GLU A 16 -0.39 -11.26 -1.16
N GLN A 17 0.82 -11.76 -0.93
CA GLN A 17 1.46 -11.72 0.39
C GLN A 17 1.73 -10.28 0.84
N ALA A 18 2.26 -9.42 -0.04
CA ALA A 18 2.52 -8.01 0.31
C ALA A 18 1.24 -7.20 0.62
N LEU A 19 0.09 -7.59 0.05
CA LEU A 19 -1.20 -6.92 0.27
C LEU A 19 -1.95 -7.45 1.51
N TYR A 20 -1.74 -8.71 1.89
CA TYR A 20 -2.61 -9.41 2.85
C TYR A 20 -1.88 -10.19 3.96
N GLY A 21 -0.54 -10.30 3.92
CA GLY A 21 0.26 -11.10 4.85
C GLY A 21 0.28 -10.55 6.27
N GLY A 22 0.76 -9.30 6.43
CA GLY A 22 0.62 -8.56 7.69
C GLY A 22 1.66 -8.90 8.77
N GLU A 23 2.74 -9.62 8.42
CA GLU A 23 3.82 -10.00 9.34
C GLU A 23 5.10 -9.17 9.14
N GLU A 24 5.10 -8.23 8.20
CA GLU A 24 6.29 -7.45 7.84
C GLU A 24 6.57 -6.25 8.77
N TYR A 25 5.66 -5.93 9.69
CA TYR A 25 5.77 -4.81 10.66
C TYR A 25 6.19 -3.46 10.05
N GLU A 26 5.81 -3.22 8.79
CA GLU A 26 6.13 -2.00 8.06
C GLU A 26 5.20 -0.83 8.42
N LEU A 27 5.69 0.40 8.20
CA LEU A 27 4.90 1.61 8.42
C LEU A 27 4.12 2.00 7.17
N VAL A 28 2.79 2.03 7.28
CA VAL A 28 1.90 2.60 6.26
C VAL A 28 1.33 3.92 6.76
N PHE A 29 1.63 5.02 6.07
CA PHE A 29 1.21 6.35 6.46
C PHE A 29 0.91 7.23 5.25
N THR A 30 0.41 8.44 5.50
CA THR A 30 0.07 9.43 4.48
C THR A 30 0.80 10.73 4.72
N VAL A 31 1.09 11.47 3.65
CA VAL A 31 1.74 12.78 3.71
C VAL A 31 1.05 13.72 2.72
N PRO A 32 0.84 15.00 3.09
CA PRO A 32 0.36 16.00 2.14
C PRO A 32 1.30 16.11 0.94
N ALA A 33 0.75 16.22 -0.27
CA ALA A 33 1.55 16.24 -1.51
C ALA A 33 2.68 17.28 -1.48
N GLY A 34 2.42 18.49 -0.96
CA GLY A 34 3.42 19.56 -0.84
C GLY A 34 4.54 19.31 0.20
N LYS A 35 4.46 18.24 1.00
CA LYS A 35 5.50 17.82 1.96
C LYS A 35 6.26 16.57 1.50
N LEU A 36 5.88 15.97 0.38
CA LEU A 36 6.48 14.73 -0.11
C LEU A 36 7.97 14.90 -0.41
N GLU A 37 8.35 15.97 -1.12
CA GLU A 37 9.75 16.26 -1.45
C GLU A 37 10.61 16.39 -0.19
N LYS A 38 10.11 17.12 0.82
CA LYS A 38 10.79 17.25 2.11
C LYS A 38 11.02 15.89 2.77
N LEU A 39 10.03 15.00 2.74
CA LEU A 39 10.17 13.65 3.29
C LEU A 39 11.22 12.83 2.52
N MET A 40 11.21 12.87 1.19
CA MET A 40 12.17 12.12 0.37
C MET A 40 13.62 12.55 0.60
N ASN A 41 13.82 13.79 1.06
CA ASN A 41 15.15 14.33 1.41
C ASN A 41 15.60 14.00 2.84
N VAL A 42 14.75 13.38 3.68
CA VAL A 42 15.13 12.96 5.04
C VAL A 42 16.00 11.71 4.94
N LYS A 43 17.16 11.74 5.61
CA LYS A 43 18.00 10.55 5.78
C LYS A 43 17.36 9.62 6.79
N LEU A 44 16.80 8.52 6.32
CA LEU A 44 16.29 7.43 7.14
C LEU A 44 17.15 6.18 6.94
N LYS A 45 17.16 5.32 7.96
CA LYS A 45 17.74 3.97 7.85
C LYS A 45 16.85 3.03 7.03
N ALA A 46 15.56 3.37 6.87
CA ALA A 46 14.57 2.63 6.11
C ALA A 46 14.28 3.31 4.76
N GLY A 47 13.93 2.51 3.76
CA GLY A 47 13.46 3.01 2.47
C GLY A 47 12.04 3.56 2.57
N ILE A 48 11.72 4.57 1.75
CA ILE A 48 10.35 5.07 1.58
C ILE A 48 9.90 4.76 0.16
N THR A 49 8.72 4.17 0.03
CA THR A 49 8.08 3.90 -1.25
C THR A 49 6.72 4.58 -1.30
N VAL A 50 6.50 5.43 -2.30
CA VAL A 50 5.19 6.01 -2.57
C VAL A 50 4.34 4.99 -3.33
N VAL A 51 3.40 4.37 -2.63
CA VAL A 51 2.53 3.33 -3.21
C VAL A 51 1.22 3.87 -3.79
N GLY A 52 0.93 5.17 -3.62
CA GLY A 52 -0.32 5.74 -4.12
C GLY A 52 -0.68 7.10 -3.55
N GLU A 53 -1.98 7.41 -3.62
CA GLU A 53 -2.55 8.70 -3.24
C GLU A 53 -3.86 8.55 -2.45
N ILE A 54 -4.14 9.52 -1.59
CA ILE A 54 -5.45 9.65 -0.94
C ILE A 54 -6.44 10.26 -1.91
N ALA A 55 -7.63 9.65 -2.00
CA ALA A 55 -8.72 10.09 -2.87
C ALA A 55 -9.98 10.36 -2.04
N ALA A 56 -10.95 11.06 -2.64
CA ALA A 56 -12.25 11.29 -2.02
C ALA A 56 -12.87 9.98 -1.50
N ARG A 57 -13.39 10.01 -0.26
CA ARG A 57 -13.96 8.84 0.46
C ARG A 57 -14.91 8.01 -0.39
N LYS A 58 -15.77 8.65 -1.19
CA LYS A 58 -16.74 7.99 -2.10
C LYS A 58 -16.12 7.04 -3.13
N LYS A 59 -14.81 7.14 -3.38
CA LYS A 59 -14.11 6.26 -4.32
C LYS A 59 -13.64 4.95 -3.66
N GLY A 60 -13.68 4.84 -2.34
CA GLY A 60 -13.17 3.68 -1.61
C GLY A 60 -11.67 3.43 -1.82
N ILE A 61 -11.21 2.26 -1.39
CA ILE A 61 -9.86 1.77 -1.67
C ILE A 61 -9.87 1.09 -3.04
N LYS A 62 -8.91 1.42 -3.89
CA LYS A 62 -8.78 0.86 -5.24
C LYS A 62 -7.32 0.52 -5.50
N LEU A 63 -7.06 -0.69 -5.98
CA LEU A 63 -5.81 -1.09 -6.58
C LEU A 63 -5.88 -0.79 -8.09
N ILE A 64 -4.85 -0.14 -8.63
CA ILE A 64 -4.76 0.27 -10.01
C ILE A 64 -3.50 -0.34 -10.60
N ASP A 65 -3.64 -1.09 -11.69
CA ASP A 65 -2.48 -1.68 -12.38
C ASP A 65 -1.75 -0.67 -13.27
N ALA A 66 -0.64 -1.10 -13.87
CA ALA A 66 0.19 -0.27 -14.75
C ALA A 66 -0.57 0.24 -15.99
N CYS A 67 -1.65 -0.44 -16.41
CA CYS A 67 -2.51 -0.05 -17.51
C CYS A 67 -3.65 0.90 -17.08
N GLY A 68 -3.74 1.23 -15.79
CA GLY A 68 -4.79 2.08 -15.23
C GLY A 68 -6.10 1.34 -14.93
N LYS A 69 -6.14 0.02 -15.08
CA LYS A 69 -7.34 -0.77 -14.77
C LYS A 69 -7.48 -0.92 -13.27
N ILE A 70 -8.71 -0.74 -12.78
CA ILE A 70 -9.04 -0.93 -11.38
C ILE A 70 -9.21 -2.43 -11.14
N LYS A 71 -8.45 -2.95 -10.16
CA LYS A 71 -8.67 -4.28 -9.60
C LYS A 71 -9.40 -4.16 -8.25
N PRO A 72 -10.41 -4.99 -8.00
CA PRO A 72 -11.01 -5.07 -6.68
C PRO A 72 -9.96 -5.60 -5.69
N LEU A 73 -9.81 -4.92 -4.56
CA LEU A 73 -9.11 -5.48 -3.42
C LEU A 73 -10.09 -6.41 -2.70
N LYS A 74 -9.68 -7.65 -2.45
CA LYS A 74 -10.41 -8.52 -1.54
C LYS A 74 -10.34 -7.89 -0.15
N GLU A 75 -11.45 -7.88 0.58
CA GLU A 75 -11.49 -7.55 2.01
C GLU A 75 -10.98 -8.76 2.81
N THR A 76 -9.72 -9.11 2.55
CA THR A 76 -9.02 -10.22 3.22
C THR A 76 -7.92 -9.64 4.07
N GLY A 77 -7.63 -10.33 5.17
CA GLY A 77 -6.68 -9.90 6.17
C GLY A 77 -6.84 -10.79 7.39
N TYR A 78 -5.88 -10.67 8.30
CA TYR A 78 -5.93 -11.36 9.57
C TYR A 78 -7.12 -10.85 10.40
N GLU A 79 -7.91 -11.77 10.90
CA GLU A 79 -9.06 -11.50 11.75
C GLU A 79 -9.07 -12.59 12.83
N HIS A 80 -8.95 -12.16 14.08
CA HIS A 80 -8.75 -13.08 15.21
C HIS A 80 -9.89 -14.09 15.40
N PHE A 81 -11.11 -13.77 14.96
CA PHE A 81 -12.32 -14.56 15.23
C PHE A 81 -13.18 -14.73 13.97
N LYS A 82 -12.59 -15.19 12.87
CA LYS A 82 -13.38 -15.54 11.68
C LYS A 82 -14.32 -16.72 11.99
N ASN A 83 -15.56 -16.37 12.31
CA ASN A 83 -16.70 -17.25 12.61
C ASN A 83 -16.42 -18.31 13.68
N GLY A 84 -16.93 -18.07 14.89
CA GLY A 84 -17.31 -19.17 15.79
C GLY A 84 -18.49 -19.94 15.24
#